data_AF-A0A1B6LA23-F1
#
_entry.id   AF-A0A1B6LA23-F1
#
_cell.length_a   1.000
_cell.length_b   1.000
_cell.length_c   1.000
_cell.angle_alpha   90.00
_cell.angle_beta   90.00
_cell.angle_gamma   90.00
#
_symmetry.space_group_name_H-M   'P 1'
#
loop_
_entity.id
_entity.type
_entity.pdbx_description
1 polymer ?
#
loop_
_entity_poly.entity_id
_entity_poly.type
_entity_poly.pdbx_seq_one_letter_code
_entity_poly.pdbx_strand_id
1 'polypeptide(L)'
;LGFKPNLYWRVSWCVFGPIILSTIFIYSLVDYKPLRYENYDYPDWADGIGWVLAGLSTLQIPFWAIVIVLRQPGPTLKLKFKQALTANSDWGPSDPEIKEEWIEHMKEFEAKCSDKKSSHQNGLLLKTSKENHQLSV
;
A
#
# COMPACT_ATOMS: atom_id res chain seq x y z
N LEU A 1 18.29 -7.97 -8.30
CA LEU A 1 19.05 -6.74 -8.60
C LEU A 1 19.31 -6.00 -7.27
N GLY A 2 20.50 -6.15 -6.69
CA GLY A 2 20.84 -5.78 -5.30
C GLY A 2 21.05 -4.28 -5.03
N PHE A 3 20.33 -3.39 -5.73
CA PHE A 3 20.39 -1.95 -5.52
C PHE A 3 18.99 -1.40 -5.22
N LYS A 4 18.90 -0.48 -4.24
CA LYS A 4 17.63 0.18 -3.91
C LYS A 4 17.28 1.12 -5.07
N PRO A 5 16.11 0.97 -5.71
CA PRO A 5 15.71 1.87 -6.79
C PRO A 5 15.66 3.31 -6.28
N ASN A 6 16.25 4.22 -7.07
CA ASN A 6 16.31 5.65 -6.76
C ASN A 6 14.89 6.23 -6.58
N LEU A 7 14.76 7.30 -5.80
CA LEU A 7 13.46 7.87 -5.41
C LEU A 7 12.59 8.24 -6.63
N TYR A 8 13.23 8.68 -7.72
CA TYR A 8 12.57 8.95 -9.02
C TYR A 8 11.76 7.76 -9.54
N TRP A 9 12.31 6.55 -9.43
CA TRP A 9 11.64 5.34 -9.88
C TRP A 9 10.49 4.94 -8.94
N ARG A 10 10.57 5.26 -7.64
CA ARG A 10 9.45 4.99 -6.73
C ARG A 10 8.28 5.95 -6.97
N VAL A 11 8.59 7.21 -7.26
CA VAL A 11 7.58 8.23 -7.57
C VAL A 11 6.92 7.97 -8.92
N SER A 12 7.67 7.52 -9.95
CA SER A 12 7.08 7.20 -11.25
C SER A 12 6.01 6.12 -11.16
N TRP A 13 6.23 5.06 -10.38
CA TRP A 13 5.26 3.97 -10.26
C TRP A 13 4.06 4.33 -9.37
N CYS A 14 4.29 5.12 -8.33
CA CYS A 14 3.24 5.45 -7.36
C CYS A 14 2.38 6.65 -7.79
N VAL A 15 2.93 7.58 -8.58
CA VAL A 15 2.27 8.87 -8.91
C VAL A 15 1.96 8.98 -10.39
N PHE A 16 2.91 8.68 -11.28
CA PHE A 16 2.64 8.82 -12.72
C PHE A 16 1.67 7.75 -13.21
N GLY A 17 1.75 6.52 -12.68
CA GLY A 17 0.77 5.47 -12.95
C GLY A 17 -0.68 5.92 -12.76
N PRO A 18 -1.11 6.30 -11.54
CA PRO A 18 -2.49 6.72 -11.31
C PRO A 18 -2.84 8.02 -12.03
N ILE A 19 -1.94 9.00 -12.11
CA ILE A 19 -2.23 10.28 -12.77
C ILE A 19 -2.46 10.10 -14.27
N ILE A 20 -1.57 9.37 -14.96
CA ILE A 20 -1.69 9.15 -16.41
C ILE A 20 -2.95 8.32 -16.70
N LEU A 21 -3.20 7.27 -15.91
CA LEU A 21 -4.39 6.43 -16.07
C LEU A 21 -5.69 7.25 -15.88
N SER A 22 -5.76 8.09 -14.84
CA SER A 22 -6.90 8.97 -14.61
C SER A 22 -7.06 10.01 -15.71
N THR A 23 -5.95 10.58 -16.21
CA THR A 23 -5.98 11.59 -17.28
C THR A 23 -6.53 11.00 -18.57
N ILE A 24 -6.02 9.83 -18.98
CA ILE A 24 -6.50 9.14 -20.19
C ILE A 24 -7.97 8.74 -20.03
N PHE A 25 -8.38 8.26 -18.85
CA PHE A 25 -9.76 7.91 -18.58
C PHE A 25 -10.71 9.13 -18.68
N ILE A 26 -10.33 10.27 -18.09
CA ILE A 26 -11.11 11.51 -18.16
C ILE A 26 -11.13 12.05 -19.60
N TYR A 27 -10.01 11.97 -20.32
CA TYR A 27 -9.95 12.37 -21.72
C TYR A 27 -10.90 11.51 -22.57
N SER A 28 -10.92 10.19 -22.37
CA SER A 28 -11.87 9.28 -23.02
C SER A 28 -13.34 9.57 -22.67
N LEU A 29 -13.62 10.09 -21.47
CA LEU A 29 -14.96 10.56 -21.08
C LEU A 29 -15.37 11.85 -21.82
N VAL A 30 -14.43 12.79 -21.97
CA VAL A 30 -14.70 14.13 -22.53
C VAL A 30 -14.78 14.10 -24.05
N ASP A 31 -13.88 13.37 -24.71
CA ASP A 31 -13.82 13.25 -26.18
C ASP A 31 -14.70 12.11 -26.71
N TYR A 32 -15.61 11.60 -25.86
CA TYR A 32 -16.56 10.55 -26.21
C TYR A 32 -17.55 11.07 -27.26
N LYS A 33 -17.18 10.94 -28.53
CA LYS A 33 -18.11 11.14 -29.65
C LYS A 33 -18.81 9.81 -29.94
N PRO A 34 -20.14 9.80 -30.12
CA PRO A 34 -20.82 8.63 -30.64
C PRO A 34 -20.13 8.26 -31.96
N LEU A 35 -19.63 7.03 -32.04
CA LEU A 35 -18.87 6.52 -33.18
C LEU A 35 -19.77 6.46 -34.41
N ARG A 36 -19.97 7.61 -35.07
CA ARG A 36 -20.69 7.71 -36.33
C ARG A 36 -19.78 7.20 -37.45
N TYR A 37 -19.95 5.94 -37.80
CA TYR A 37 -19.42 5.40 -39.04
C TYR A 37 -20.29 5.86 -40.20
N GLU A 38 -19.83 6.89 -40.92
CA GLU A 38 -20.37 7.49 -42.16
C GLU A 38 -21.89 7.74 -42.21
N ASN A 39 -22.74 6.71 -42.23
CA ASN A 39 -24.21 6.79 -42.35
C ASN A 39 -24.97 5.86 -41.36
N TYR A 40 -24.30 5.31 -40.34
CA TYR A 40 -24.94 4.45 -39.33
C TYR A 40 -24.81 5.07 -37.95
N ASP A 41 -25.95 5.46 -37.38
CA ASP A 41 -26.04 5.88 -35.98
C ASP A 41 -25.81 4.64 -35.10
N TYR A 42 -24.65 4.60 -34.45
CA TYR A 42 -24.37 3.55 -33.48
C TYR A 42 -25.37 3.70 -32.32
N PRO A 43 -26.11 2.64 -31.97
CA PRO A 43 -27.11 2.73 -30.92
C PRO A 43 -26.46 2.91 -29.54
N ASP A 44 -27.10 3.71 -28.69
CA ASP A 44 -26.59 4.13 -27.37
C ASP A 44 -26.17 2.95 -26.45
N TRP A 45 -26.63 1.73 -26.72
CA TRP A 45 -26.22 0.53 -25.98
C TRP A 45 -24.75 0.18 -26.16
N ALA A 46 -24.16 0.48 -27.32
CA ALA A 46 -22.76 0.15 -27.59
C ALA A 46 -21.81 0.98 -26.72
N ASP A 47 -22.19 2.24 -26.50
CA ASP A 47 -21.51 3.13 -25.59
C ASP A 47 -21.60 2.61 -24.16
N GLY A 48 -22.79 2.15 -23.77
CA GLY A 48 -23.02 1.47 -22.49
C GLY A 48 -22.11 0.26 -22.29
N ILE A 49 -21.90 -0.58 -23.32
CA ILE A 49 -21.01 -1.75 -23.22
C ILE A 49 -19.56 -1.33 -22.98
N GLY A 50 -19.07 -0.29 -23.65
CA GLY A 50 -17.71 0.24 -23.45
C GLY A 50 -17.49 0.72 -22.01
N TRP A 51 -18.44 1.49 -21.48
CA TRP A 51 -18.40 1.98 -20.08
C TRP A 51 -18.55 0.85 -19.06
N VAL A 52 -19.40 -0.14 -19.34
CA VAL A 52 -19.55 -1.31 -18.46
C VAL A 52 -18.27 -2.15 -18.45
N LEU A 53 -17.61 -2.35 -19.60
CA LEU A 53 -16.36 -3.10 -19.67
C LEU A 53 -15.22 -2.38 -18.92
N ALA A 54 -15.08 -1.06 -19.13
CA ALA A 54 -14.10 -0.23 -18.43
C ALA A 54 -14.39 -0.15 -16.93
N GLY A 55 -15.67 0.01 -16.57
CA GLY A 55 -16.15 0.03 -15.19
C GLY A 55 -15.91 -1.29 -14.49
N LEU A 56 -16.19 -2.43 -15.14
CA LEU A 56 -16.00 -3.75 -14.57
C LEU A 56 -14.52 -4.03 -14.25
N SER A 57 -13.61 -3.67 -15.16
CA SER A 57 -12.16 -3.80 -14.91
C SER A 57 -11.71 -2.93 -13.73
N THR A 58 -12.18 -1.67 -13.68
CA THR A 58 -11.83 -0.74 -12.60
C THR A 58 -12.45 -1.15 -11.26
N LEU A 59 -13.67 -1.70 -11.26
CA LEU A 59 -14.40 -2.17 -10.08
C LEU A 59 -13.88 -3.51 -9.54
N GLN A 60 -13.21 -4.32 -10.36
CA GLN A 60 -12.61 -5.57 -9.92
C GLN A 60 -11.58 -5.33 -8.81
N ILE A 61 -10.74 -4.30 -8.93
CA ILE A 61 -9.70 -3.96 -7.93
C ILE A 61 -10.31 -3.65 -6.55
N PRO A 62 -11.25 -2.69 -6.39
CA PRO A 62 -11.87 -2.42 -5.10
C PRO A 62 -12.75 -3.57 -4.63
N PHE A 63 -13.38 -4.34 -5.53
CA PHE A 63 -14.14 -5.52 -5.16
C PHE A 63 -13.29 -6.55 -4.42
N TRP A 64 -12.12 -6.92 -4.97
CA TRP A 64 -11.17 -7.80 -4.29
C TRP A 64 -10.63 -7.20 -3.00
N ALA A 65 -10.35 -5.90 -2.97
CA ALA A 65 -9.92 -5.22 -1.76
C ALA A 65 -10.97 -5.35 -0.63
N ILE A 66 -12.26 -5.15 -0.93
CA ILE A 66 -13.36 -5.31 0.03
C ILE A 66 -13.45 -6.76 0.51
N VAL A 67 -13.40 -7.74 -0.40
CA VAL A 67 -13.44 -9.17 -0.05
C VAL A 67 -12.30 -9.53 0.91
N ILE A 68 -11.08 -9.04 0.64
CA ILE A 68 -9.91 -9.28 1.51
C ILE A 68 -10.14 -8.63 2.87
N VAL A 69 -10.56 -7.37 2.93
CA VAL A 69 -10.81 -6.65 4.18
C VAL A 69 -11.90 -7.35 5.01
N LEU A 70 -12.97 -7.84 4.38
CA LEU A 70 -14.04 -8.56 5.07
C LEU A 70 -13.57 -9.92 5.61
N ARG A 71 -12.70 -10.62 4.87
CA ARG A 71 -12.11 -11.90 5.29
C ARG A 71 -11.09 -11.78 6.43
N GLN A 72 -10.49 -10.61 6.65
CA GLN A 72 -9.54 -10.42 7.75
C GLN A 72 -10.25 -10.48 9.13
N PRO A 73 -9.78 -11.31 10.08
CA PRO A 73 -10.28 -11.32 11.44
C PRO A 73 -9.79 -10.08 12.19
N GLY A 74 -10.72 -9.22 12.62
CA GLY A 74 -10.39 -8.00 13.35
C GLY A 74 -11.62 -7.27 13.90
N PRO A 75 -11.54 -6.62 15.07
CA PRO A 75 -12.69 -6.00 15.73
C PRO A 75 -13.11 -4.64 15.12
N THR A 76 -12.23 -3.98 14.36
CA THR A 76 -12.47 -2.64 13.82
C THR A 76 -12.10 -2.54 12.35
N LEU A 77 -12.95 -1.91 11.54
CA LEU A 77 -12.73 -1.73 10.10
C LEU A 77 -11.40 -1.04 9.77
N LYS A 78 -10.96 -0.08 10.59
CA LYS A 78 -9.66 0.59 10.44
C LYS A 78 -8.47 -0.36 10.59
N LEU A 79 -8.56 -1.32 11.52
CA LEU A 79 -7.52 -2.32 11.73
C LEU A 79 -7.49 -3.32 10.57
N LYS A 80 -8.67 -3.77 10.12
CA LYS A 80 -8.79 -4.65 8.96
C LYS A 80 -8.22 -4.02 7.68
N PHE A 81 -8.50 -2.74 7.46
CA PHE A 81 -7.95 -2.00 6.32
C PHE A 81 -6.42 -1.86 6.43
N LYS A 82 -5.91 -1.50 7.61
CA LYS A 82 -4.46 -1.42 7.85
C LYS A 82 -3.78 -2.79 7.65
N GLN A 83 -4.40 -3.87 8.11
CA GLN A 83 -3.93 -5.24 7.90
C GLN A 83 -3.98 -5.65 6.43
N ALA A 84 -5.03 -5.29 5.70
CA ALA A 84 -5.12 -5.58 4.26
C ALA A 84 -4.06 -4.84 3.43
N LEU A 85 -3.55 -3.71 3.92
CA LEU A 85 -2.41 -3.00 3.33
C LEU A 85 -1.05 -3.49 3.82
N THR A 86 -1.01 -4.44 4.75
CA THR A 86 0.23 -5.03 5.25
C THR A 86 0.58 -6.25 4.37
N ALA A 87 1.88 -6.52 4.20
CA ALA A 87 2.34 -7.68 3.46
C ALA A 87 1.76 -8.99 4.06
N ASN A 88 1.49 -9.97 3.20
CA ASN A 88 0.98 -11.27 3.62
C ASN A 88 1.97 -11.97 4.58
N SER A 89 1.47 -12.81 5.50
CA SER A 89 2.30 -13.52 6.49
C SER A 89 3.30 -14.49 5.87
N ASP A 90 3.01 -14.98 4.67
CA ASP A 90 3.89 -15.88 3.90
C ASP A 90 4.99 -15.13 3.13
N TRP A 91 5.04 -13.81 3.25
CA TRP A 91 6.04 -13.00 2.54
C TRP A 91 7.43 -13.24 3.12
N GLY A 92 8.32 -13.77 2.27
CA GLY A 92 9.71 -14.06 2.60
C GLY A 92 10.42 -14.75 1.43
N PRO A 93 11.71 -15.07 1.56
CA PRO A 93 12.44 -15.88 0.59
C PRO A 93 11.77 -17.25 0.41
N SER A 94 11.65 -17.71 -0.85
CA SER A 94 11.02 -19.02 -1.15
C SER A 94 11.93 -20.20 -0.80
N ASP A 95 13.25 -20.00 -0.83
CA ASP A 95 14.23 -21.05 -0.52
C ASP A 95 14.33 -21.28 1.00
N PRO A 96 14.29 -22.53 1.47
CA PRO A 96 14.20 -22.84 2.90
C PRO A 96 15.44 -22.40 3.69
N GLU A 97 16.63 -22.57 3.14
CA GLU A 97 17.90 -22.19 3.78
C GLU A 97 18.01 -20.67 3.97
N ILE A 98 17.72 -19.90 2.91
CA ILE A 98 17.72 -18.43 2.95
C ILE A 98 16.61 -17.90 3.88
N LYS A 99 15.48 -18.61 3.96
CA LYS A 99 14.39 -18.26 4.87
C LYS A 99 14.80 -18.42 6.33
N GLU A 100 15.54 -19.48 6.68
CA GLU A 100 16.07 -19.67 8.03
C GLU A 100 17.06 -18.57 8.41
N GLU A 101 18.03 -18.27 7.54
CA GLU A 101 18.97 -17.15 7.74
C GLU A 101 18.25 -15.81 7.90
N TRP A 102 17.24 -15.55 7.07
CA TRP A 102 16.43 -14.34 7.16
C TRP A 102 15.67 -14.24 8.49
N ILE A 103 15.11 -15.36 8.98
CA ILE A 103 14.41 -15.43 10.27
C ILE A 103 15.38 -15.15 11.42
N GLU A 104 16.58 -15.73 11.40
CA GLU A 104 17.61 -15.48 12.42
C GLU A 104 18.03 -14.00 12.44
N HIS A 105 18.28 -13.43 11.26
CA HIS A 105 18.63 -12.04 11.12
C HIS A 105 17.52 -11.10 11.63
N MET A 106 16.24 -11.43 11.39
CA MET A 106 15.12 -10.66 11.96
C MET A 106 15.06 -10.77 13.50
N LYS A 107 15.27 -11.96 14.08
CA LYS A 107 15.33 -12.15 15.54
C LYS A 107 16.45 -11.31 16.17
N GLU A 108 17.62 -11.28 15.54
CA GLU A 108 18.75 -10.48 16.00
C GLU A 108 18.44 -8.97 15.97
N PHE A 109 17.80 -8.49 14.90
CA PHE A 109 17.37 -7.09 14.82
C PHE A 109 16.34 -6.72 15.88
N GLU A 110 15.38 -7.60 16.15
CA GLU A 110 14.38 -7.37 17.20
C GLU A 110 15.03 -7.27 18.58
N ALA A 111 15.97 -8.17 18.90
CA ALA A 111 16.71 -8.13 20.15
C ALA A 111 17.53 -6.83 20.28
N LYS A 112 18.29 -6.46 19.25
CA LYS A 112 19.07 -5.21 19.21
C LYS A 112 18.19 -3.97 19.36
N CYS A 113 17.03 -3.93 18.70
CA CYS A 113 16.10 -2.81 18.82
C CYS A 113 15.51 -2.71 20.23
N SER A 114 15.15 -3.85 20.83
CA SER A 114 14.61 -3.89 22.19
C SER A 114 15.62 -3.39 23.22
N ASP A 115 16.87 -3.83 23.11
CA ASP A 115 17.98 -3.36 23.94
C ASP A 115 18.21 -1.85 23.79
N LYS A 116 18.31 -1.37 22.55
CA LYS A 116 18.51 0.06 22.27
C LYS A 116 17.35 0.91 22.84
N LYS A 117 16.12 0.42 22.76
CA LYS A 117 14.93 1.09 23.33
C LYS A 117 14.99 1.14 24.85
N SER A 118 15.42 0.06 25.51
CA SER A 118 15.63 0.01 26.96
C SER A 118 16.71 1.01 27.40
N SER A 119 17.86 1.02 26.72
CA SER A 119 18.95 1.97 26.98
C SER A 119 18.49 3.43 26.83
N HIS A 120 17.74 3.73 25.77
CA HIS A 120 17.18 5.07 25.54
C HIS A 120 16.15 5.46 26.62
N GLN A 121 15.28 4.54 27.04
CA GLN A 121 14.33 4.80 28.13
C GLN A 121 15.03 5.03 29.47
N ASN A 122 16.01 4.19 29.82
CA ASN A 122 16.79 4.35 31.06
C ASN A 122 17.52 5.70 31.06
N GLY A 123 18.11 6.11 29.93
CA GLY A 123 18.75 7.43 29.79
C GLY A 123 17.78 8.60 29.99
N LEU A 124 16.56 8.51 29.45
CA LEU A 124 15.51 9.51 29.65
C LEU A 124 15.09 9.61 31.13
N LEU A 125 14.88 8.48 31.80
CA LEU A 125 14.50 8.45 33.22
C LEU A 125 15.59 9.06 34.11
N LEU A 126 16.87 8.78 33.83
CA LEU A 126 17.98 9.37 34.56
C LEU A 126 18.06 10.89 34.37
N LYS A 127 17.74 11.39 33.16
CA LYS A 127 17.70 12.83 32.88
C LYS A 127 16.57 13.52 33.64
N THR A 128 15.36 12.96 33.59
CA THR A 128 14.19 13.48 34.33
C THR A 128 14.42 13.43 35.85
N SER A 129 15.06 12.38 36.37
CA SER A 129 15.40 12.28 37.80
C SER A 129 16.35 13.39 38.26
N LYS A 130 17.37 13.71 37.45
CA LYS A 130 18.30 14.82 37.73
C LYS A 130 17.63 16.19 37.68
N GLU A 131 16.77 16.44 36.69
CA GLU A 131 16.03 17.71 36.58
C GLU A 131 15.08 17.92 37.78
N ASN A 132 14.38 16.87 38.22
CA ASN A 132 13.48 16.95 39.39
C ASN A 132 14.23 17.23 40.69
N HIS A 133 15.42 16.64 40.89
CA HIS A 133 16.26 16.90 42.06
C HIS A 133 16.84 18.33 42.05
N GLN A 134 16.99 18.96 40.88
CA GLN A 134 17.47 20.34 40.75
C GLN A 134 16.39 21.39 41.03
N LEU A 135 15.10 21.04 40.89
CA LEU A 135 13.96 21.94 41.12
C LEU A 135 13.46 21.95 42.57
N SER A 136 13.91 21.00 43.40
CA SER A 136 13.51 20.83 44.80
C SER A 136 14.50 21.43 45.82
N VAL A 137 15.48 22.23 45.37
CA VAL A 137 16.48 22.96 46.18
C VAL A 137 16.30 24.44 45.95
#